data_AF-A0A7S1VU39-F1
#
_entry.id   AF-A0A7S1VU39-F1
#
_cell.length_a   1.000
_cell.length_b   1.000
_cell.length_c   1.000
_cell.angle_alpha   90.00
_cell.angle_beta   90.00
_cell.angle_gamma   90.00
#
_symmetry.space_group_name_H-M   'P 1'
#
loop_
_entity.id
_entity.type
_entity.pdbx_description
1 polymer ?
#
loop_
_entity_poly.entity_id
_entity_poly.type
_entity_poly.pdbx_seq_one_letter_code
_entity_poly.pdbx_strand_id
1 'polypeptide(L)'
;GMLSCVCSWWIIALALMRPKRKTFHRLLLLMSAFDIVSSFAWMIQPFMIPKTEEDRIWAVGNERTCSAIGFFSQLGFGTVFYNGCLNTFYLLTIRFRMDEKKLA
;
A
#
# COMPACT_ATOMS: atom_id res chain seq x y z
N GLY A 1 8.99 9.40 -0.74
CA GLY A 1 9.66 8.20 -0.22
C GLY A 1 9.57 8.14 1.30
N MET A 2 10.45 8.84 2.02
CA MET A 2 10.57 8.71 3.48
C MET A 2 9.34 9.19 4.28
N LEU A 3 8.65 10.25 3.84
CA LEU A 3 7.43 10.73 4.51
C LEU A 3 6.29 9.70 4.50
N SER A 4 6.10 8.97 3.39
CA SER A 4 5.09 7.91 3.30
C SER A 4 5.38 6.75 4.25
N CYS A 5 6.64 6.33 4.37
CA CYS A 5 7.01 5.25 5.29
C CYS A 5 6.70 5.60 6.75
N VAL A 6 6.92 6.85 7.16
CA VAL A 6 6.63 7.32 8.52
C VAL A 6 5.11 7.42 8.76
N CYS A 7 4.36 7.96 7.80
CA CYS A 7 2.90 8.04 7.87
C CYS A 7 2.25 6.65 7.95
N SER A 8 2.70 5.70 7.14
CA SER A 8 2.15 4.34 7.10
C SER A 8 2.52 3.53 8.35
N TRP A 9 3.71 3.73 8.90
CA TRP A 9 4.09 3.13 10.18
C TRP A 9 3.26 3.67 11.35
N TRP A 10 2.98 4.97 11.35
CA TRP A 10 2.12 5.61 12.36
C TRP A 10 0.67 5.09 12.32
N ILE A 11 0.15 4.86 11.12
CA ILE A 11 -1.19 4.30 10.89
C ILE A 11 -1.26 2.85 11.41
N ILE A 12 -0.23 2.03 11.15
CA ILE A 12 -0.14 0.67 11.67
C ILE A 12 -0.02 0.66 13.21
N ALA A 13 0.78 1.55 13.79
CA ALA A 13 0.93 1.67 15.24
C ALA A 13 -0.40 2.03 15.92
N LEU A 14 -1.13 3.00 15.36
CA LEU A 14 -2.48 3.36 15.82
C LEU A 14 -3.48 2.20 15.68
N ALA A 15 -3.39 1.42 14.61
CA ALA A 15 -4.24 0.25 14.39
C ALA A 15 -3.94 -0.89 15.39
N LEU A 16 -2.68 -1.10 15.73
CA LEU A 16 -2.26 -2.12 16.71
C LEU A 16 -2.55 -1.70 18.16
N MET A 17 -2.50 -0.40 18.47
CA MET A 17 -2.83 0.14 19.80
C MET A 17 -4.33 0.07 20.13
N ARG A 18 -5.20 -0.25 19.17
CA ARG A 18 -6.65 -0.36 19.38
C ARG A 18 -7.07 -1.83 19.46
N PRO A 19 -7.45 -2.35 20.63
CA PRO A 19 -7.66 -3.79 20.86
C PRO A 19 -8.93 -4.39 20.21
N LYS A 20 -9.72 -3.62 19.45
CA LYS A 20 -10.96 -4.12 18.83
C LYS A 20 -10.68 -4.58 17.40
N ARG A 21 -10.56 -5.90 17.20
CA ARG A 21 -10.49 -6.57 15.89
C ARG A 21 -11.79 -6.34 15.10
N LYS A 22 -11.84 -5.19 14.46
CA LYS A 22 -12.96 -4.67 13.67
C LYS A 22 -12.61 -4.78 12.20
N THR A 23 -13.58 -4.95 11.30
CA THR A 23 -13.36 -5.11 9.84
C THR A 23 -12.51 -3.95 9.29
N PHE A 24 -12.70 -2.77 9.86
CA PHE A 24 -11.86 -1.59 9.66
C PHE A 24 -10.35 -1.84 9.85
N HIS A 25 -9.93 -2.52 10.91
CA HIS A 25 -8.50 -2.77 11.18
C HIS A 25 -7.88 -3.75 10.19
N ARG A 26 -8.66 -4.72 9.69
CA ARG A 26 -8.20 -5.65 8.64
C ARG A 26 -7.96 -4.91 7.32
N LEU A 27 -8.89 -4.03 6.94
CA LEU A 27 -8.75 -3.18 5.75
C LEU A 27 -7.56 -2.22 5.87
N LEU A 28 -7.35 -1.63 7.06
CA LEU A 28 -6.19 -0.79 7.33
C LEU A 28 -4.86 -1.55 7.22
N LEU A 29 -4.80 -2.78 7.76
CA LEU A 29 -3.59 -3.62 7.68
C LEU A 29 -3.23 -3.97 6.23
N LEU A 30 -4.22 -4.36 5.42
CA LEU A 30 -4.00 -4.65 4.01
C LEU A 30 -3.53 -3.40 3.26
N MET A 31 -4.20 -2.26 3.48
CA MET A 31 -3.82 -0.98 2.88
C MET A 31 -2.36 -0.61 3.17
N SER A 32 -1.92 -0.73 4.43
CA SER A 32 -0.53 -0.45 4.79
C SER A 32 0.46 -1.47 4.23
N ALA A 33 0.07 -2.74 4.08
CA ALA A 33 0.91 -3.74 3.43
C ALA A 33 1.18 -3.41 1.95
N PHE A 34 0.15 -2.98 1.21
CA PHE A 34 0.32 -2.53 -0.19
C PHE A 34 1.16 -1.27 -0.30
N ASP A 35 1.04 -0.33 0.65
CA ASP A 35 1.83 0.90 0.68
C ASP A 35 3.32 0.66 0.98
N ILE A 36 3.63 -0.32 1.82
CA ILE A 36 5.01 -0.76 2.07
C ILE A 36 5.60 -1.38 0.80
N VAL A 37 4.88 -2.32 0.17
CA VAL A 37 5.35 -3.00 -1.05
C VAL A 37 5.61 -2.00 -2.17
N SER A 38 4.71 -1.04 -2.38
CA SER A 38 4.90 -0.01 -3.39
C SER A 38 6.08 0.89 -3.03
N SER A 39 6.22 1.33 -1.78
CA SER A 39 7.36 2.15 -1.33
C SER A 39 8.71 1.46 -1.54
N PHE A 40 8.79 0.15 -1.29
CA PHE A 40 9.97 -0.65 -1.62
C PHE A 40 10.21 -0.72 -3.12
N ALA A 41 9.17 -0.90 -3.95
CA ALA A 41 9.32 -0.89 -5.40
C ALA A 41 9.86 0.46 -5.92
N TRP A 42 9.39 1.59 -5.38
CA TRP A 42 9.91 2.93 -5.69
C TRP A 42 11.35 3.15 -5.24
N MET A 43 11.76 2.57 -4.11
CA MET A 43 13.14 2.67 -3.64
C MET A 43 14.12 1.88 -4.51
N ILE A 44 13.69 0.73 -5.05
CA ILE A 44 14.57 -0.16 -5.81
C ILE A 44 14.49 0.09 -7.33
N GLN A 45 13.47 0.85 -7.80
CA GLN A 45 13.34 1.34 -9.18
C GLN A 45 14.64 1.89 -9.80
N PRO A 46 15.42 2.75 -9.12
CA PRO A 46 16.64 3.34 -9.69
C PRO A 46 17.72 2.30 -10.03
N PHE A 47 17.76 1.19 -9.27
CA PHE A 47 18.81 0.17 -9.37
C PHE A 47 18.50 -0.91 -10.42
N MET A 48 17.22 -1.15 -10.71
CA MET A 48 16.76 -2.27 -11.53
C MET A 48 16.42 -1.91 -12.99
N ILE A 49 16.72 -0.69 -13.42
CA ILE A 49 16.61 -0.28 -14.82
C ILE A 49 17.71 -0.96 -15.64
N PRO A 50 17.43 -1.43 -16.87
CA PRO A 50 18.44 -2.03 -17.76
C PRO A 50 19.45 -0.98 -18.25
N LYS A 51 20.73 -1.37 -18.38
CA LYS A 51 21.86 -0.52 -18.86
C LYS A 51 21.83 -0.23 -20.37
N THR A 52 20.66 -0.02 -20.97
CA THR A 52 20.57 0.10 -22.43
C THR A 52 21.01 1.48 -22.95
N GLU A 53 21.10 2.48 -22.08
CA GLU A 53 21.49 3.84 -22.45
C GLU A 53 22.68 4.29 -21.61
N GLU A 54 23.72 4.81 -22.26
CA GLU A 54 25.07 5.14 -21.74
C GLU A 54 25.10 6.14 -20.56
N ASP A 55 23.95 6.59 -20.04
CA ASP A 55 23.83 7.72 -19.11
C ASP A 55 23.21 7.36 -17.73
N ARG A 56 23.08 6.06 -17.39
CA ARG A 56 22.53 5.64 -16.07
C ARG A 56 23.56 4.89 -15.21
N ILE A 57 24.25 5.66 -14.37
CA ILE A 57 25.37 5.23 -13.50
C ILE A 57 24.96 4.13 -12.48
N TRP A 58 23.68 4.05 -12.11
CA TRP A 58 23.16 3.12 -11.08
C TRP A 58 22.31 1.96 -11.61
N ALA A 59 22.17 1.83 -12.93
CA ALA A 59 21.41 0.76 -13.55
C ALA A 59 22.22 -0.56 -13.46
N VAL A 60 21.87 -1.49 -12.57
CA VAL A 60 22.49 -2.84 -12.50
C VAL A 60 21.47 -3.92 -12.90
N GLY A 61 20.24 -3.50 -13.22
CA GLY A 61 19.11 -4.39 -13.50
C GLY A 61 19.08 -4.99 -14.90
N ASN A 62 18.10 -5.88 -15.08
CA ASN A 62 17.80 -6.56 -16.33
C ASN A 62 16.34 -6.29 -16.72
N GLU A 63 15.96 -6.51 -17.97
CA GLU A 63 14.61 -6.18 -18.47
C GLU A 63 13.49 -6.91 -17.68
N ARG A 64 13.77 -8.13 -17.23
CA ARG A 64 12.90 -8.92 -16.36
C ARG A 64 12.65 -8.25 -15.00
N THR A 65 13.69 -7.66 -14.41
CA THR A 65 13.59 -6.98 -13.12
C THR A 65 12.84 -5.65 -13.26
N CYS A 66 12.99 -4.96 -14.40
CA CYS A 66 12.19 -3.79 -14.74
C CYS A 66 10.69 -4.13 -14.85
N SER A 67 10.33 -5.22 -15.53
CA SER A 67 8.93 -5.66 -15.61
C SER A 67 8.37 -6.09 -14.25
N ALA A 68 9.17 -6.77 -13.42
CA ALA A 68 8.75 -7.17 -12.08
C ALA A 68 8.47 -5.95 -11.18
N ILE A 69 9.36 -4.95 -11.19
CA ILE A 69 9.13 -3.70 -10.47
C ILE A 69 7.88 -2.98 -10.95
N GLY A 70 7.66 -2.91 -12.27
CA GLY A 70 6.47 -2.27 -12.84
C GLY A 70 5.19 -2.90 -12.29
N PHE A 71 5.16 -4.23 -12.18
CA PHE A 71 4.08 -4.97 -11.55
C PHE A 71 3.92 -4.63 -10.05
N PHE A 72 5.00 -4.62 -9.27
CA PHE A 72 4.94 -4.25 -7.85
C PHE A 72 4.54 -2.79 -7.61
N SER A 73 4.90 -1.88 -8.51
CA SER A 73 4.47 -0.48 -8.46
C SER A 73 2.96 -0.36 -8.69
N GLN A 74 2.40 -1.14 -9.62
CA GLN A 74 0.96 -1.18 -9.89
C GLN A 74 0.16 -1.73 -8.71
N LEU A 75 0.72 -2.59 -7.88
CA LEU A 75 0.07 -3.02 -6.63
C LEU A 75 -0.18 -1.86 -5.65
N GLY A 76 0.51 -0.73 -5.82
CA GLY A 76 0.22 0.51 -5.09
C GLY A 76 -1.18 1.09 -5.35
N PHE A 77 -1.80 0.77 -6.50
CA PHE A 77 -3.20 1.14 -6.76
C PHE A 77 -4.17 0.43 -5.81
N GLY A 78 -3.78 -0.70 -5.21
CA GLY A 78 -4.55 -1.40 -4.18
C GLY A 78 -4.93 -0.48 -3.03
N THR A 79 -4.05 0.44 -2.62
CA THR A 79 -4.30 1.42 -1.56
C THR A 79 -5.52 2.31 -1.85
N VAL A 80 -5.76 2.66 -3.11
CA VAL A 80 -6.93 3.46 -3.53
C VAL A 80 -8.21 2.63 -3.41
N PHE A 81 -8.17 1.36 -3.83
CA PHE A 81 -9.29 0.43 -3.68
C PHE A 81 -9.66 0.23 -2.20
N TYR A 82 -8.68 0.01 -1.32
CA TYR A 82 -8.95 -0.13 0.12
C TYR A 82 -9.50 1.16 0.76
N ASN A 83 -9.05 2.34 0.32
CA ASN A 83 -9.68 3.61 0.71
C ASN A 83 -11.16 3.69 0.28
N GLY A 84 -11.47 3.24 -0.94
CA GLY A 84 -12.86 3.16 -1.41
C GLY A 84 -13.72 2.24 -0.54
N CYS A 85 -13.19 1.06 -0.17
CA CYS A 85 -13.84 0.14 0.75
C CYS A 85 -14.07 0.76 2.13
N LEU A 86 -13.08 1.50 2.66
CA LEU A 86 -13.20 2.20 3.94
C LEU A 86 -14.27 3.29 3.91
N ASN A 87 -14.34 4.08 2.84
CA ASN A 87 -15.36 5.13 2.69
C ASN A 87 -16.76 4.51 2.60
N THR A 88 -16.90 3.40 1.87
CA THR A 88 -18.15 2.64 1.76
C THR A 88 -18.57 2.10 3.13
N PHE A 89 -17.63 1.54 3.88
CA PHE A 89 -17.85 1.04 5.23
C PHE A 89 -18.28 2.16 6.19
N TYR A 90 -17.66 3.34 6.09
CA TYR A 90 -18.04 4.52 6.87
C TYR A 90 -19.45 5.00 6.53
N LEU A 91 -19.82 5.02 5.24
CA LEU A 91 -21.14 5.41 4.79
C LEU A 91 -22.22 4.45 5.30
N LEU A 92 -21.96 3.14 5.25
CA LEU A 92 -22.86 2.10 5.78
C LEU A 92 -23.00 2.19 7.30
N THR A 93 -21.92 2.52 8.02
CA THR A 93 -21.94 2.64 9.47
C THR A 93 -22.65 3.91 9.93
N ILE A 94 -22.42 5.06 9.27
CA ILE A 94 -22.99 6.35 9.67
C ILE A 94 -24.44 6.49 9.18
N ARG A 95 -24.68 6.26 7.89
CA ARG A 95 -25.99 6.52 7.28
C ARG A 95 -26.97 5.36 7.47
N PHE A 96 -26.48 4.13 7.35
CA PHE A 96 -27.33 2.93 7.47
C PHE A 96 -27.30 2.31 8.87
N ARG A 97 -26.49 2.85 9.81
CA ARG A 97 -26.32 2.33 11.19
C ARG A 97 -26.12 0.82 11.22
N MET A 98 -25.43 0.26 10.22
CA MET A 98 -25.20 -1.17 10.16
C MET A 98 -24.20 -1.60 11.22
N ASP A 99 -24.61 -2.54 12.07
CA ASP A 99 -23.72 -3.17 13.04
C ASP A 99 -22.63 -3.96 12.33
N GLU A 100 -21.40 -3.77 12.79
CA GLU A 100 -20.20 -4.39 12.22
C GLU A 100 -20.24 -5.92 12.16
N LYS A 101 -21.03 -6.54 13.04
CA LYS A 101 -21.24 -8.00 13.07
C LYS A 101 -22.01 -8.53 11.86
N LYS A 102 -22.73 -7.67 11.13
CA LYS A 102 -23.43 -8.03 9.88
C LYS A 102 -22.56 -7.85 8.63
N LEU A 103 -21.42 -7.19 8.75
CA LEU A 103 -20.51 -6.85 7.64
C LEU A 103 -19.26 -7.76 7.59
N ALA A 104 -19.07 -8.64 8.56
CA ALA A 104 -18.00 -9.65 8.62
C ALA A 104 -18.56 -11.03 8.27
#